data_AF-A0A7X6UMM5-F1
#
_entry.id   AF-A0A7X6UMM5-F1
#
_cell.length_a   1.000
_cell.length_b   1.000
_cell.length_c   1.000
_cell.angle_alpha   90.00
_cell.angle_beta   90.00
_cell.angle_gamma   90.00
#
_symmetry.space_group_name_H-M   'P 1'
#
loop_
_entity.id
_entity.type
_entity.pdbx_description
1 polymer ?
#
loop_
_entity_poly.entity_id
_entity_poly.type
_entity_poly.pdbx_seq_one_letter_code
_entity_poly.pdbx_strand_id
1 'polypeptide(L)'
;ARGFLGDSGGRVTIIREQFHEKLQHPTSVTYAPNWPEHGELAARSGHGGGDFWMMYHFGQAIKTGRQPFLNVYRGVAMSIVGILAWRSALNDSNTVDIPDLRKKAIRKEYENDHWTPDPAKKGPGQPPTSIDGFVKYDPEAVKYAKKMWNKKD
;
A
#
# COMPACT_ATOMS: atom_id res chain seq x y z
N ALA A 1 20.11 -1.09 9.45
CA ALA A 1 20.31 -1.60 8.08
C ALA A 1 19.32 -0.91 7.16
N ARG A 2 19.77 -0.37 6.03
CA ARG A 2 18.87 0.15 4.98
C ARG A 2 18.68 -0.96 3.95
N GLY A 3 17.43 -1.24 3.59
CA GLY A 3 17.08 -2.21 2.56
C GLY A 3 16.59 -1.48 1.32
N PHE A 4 17.12 -1.84 0.15
CA PHE A 4 16.64 -1.35 -1.14
C PHE A 4 16.17 -2.55 -1.97
N LEU A 5 14.95 -2.45 -2.49
CA LEU A 5 14.42 -3.34 -3.52
C LEU A 5 14.85 -2.77 -4.87
N GLY A 6 15.90 -3.36 -5.44
CA GLY A 6 16.47 -2.93 -6.71
C GLY A 6 16.48 -4.08 -7.70
N ASP A 7 16.06 -3.78 -8.93
CA ASP A 7 15.93 -4.68 -10.09
C ASP A 7 14.64 -5.51 -10.17
N SER A 8 14.32 -5.92 -11.40
CA SER A 8 13.15 -6.72 -11.78
C SER A 8 13.16 -8.16 -11.23
N GLY A 9 14.18 -8.54 -10.45
CA GLY A 9 14.37 -9.87 -9.87
C GLY A 9 14.10 -9.96 -8.37
N GLY A 10 13.57 -8.89 -7.73
CA GLY A 10 13.18 -8.93 -6.32
C GLY A 10 14.36 -9.06 -5.35
N ARG A 11 15.56 -8.65 -5.77
CA ARG A 11 16.76 -8.73 -4.94
C ARG A 11 16.68 -7.77 -3.75
N VAL A 12 17.10 -8.25 -2.58
CA VAL A 12 17.20 -7.43 -1.37
C VAL A 12 18.66 -7.17 -1.08
N THR A 13 19.07 -5.91 -1.09
CA THR A 13 20.41 -5.52 -0.65
C THR A 13 20.35 -5.05 0.80
N ILE A 14 21.10 -5.73 1.67
CA ILE A 14 21.28 -5.35 3.07
C ILE A 14 22.56 -4.55 3.19
N ILE A 15 22.42 -3.27 3.54
CA ILE A 15 23.55 -2.40 3.87
C ILE A 15 23.69 -2.33 5.39
N ARG A 16 24.86 -2.75 5.89
CA ARG A 16 25.23 -2.71 7.31
C ARG A 16 26.04 -1.44 7.58
N GLU A 17 25.46 -0.51 8.33
CA GLU A 17 26.18 0.64 8.86
C GLU A 17 26.89 0.24 10.16
N GLN A 18 28.13 -0.25 10.05
CA GLN A 18 28.96 -0.70 11.19
C GLN A 18 30.01 0.37 11.57
N PHE A 19 29.54 1.53 12.04
CA PHE A 19 30.43 2.64 12.44
C PHE A 19 30.99 2.49 13.87
N HIS A 20 30.43 1.60 14.69
CA HIS A 20 30.72 1.48 16.13
C HIS A 20 31.36 0.15 16.53
N GLU A 21 31.63 -0.75 15.57
CA GLU A 21 32.21 -2.07 15.81
C GLU A 21 33.16 -2.49 14.69
N LYS A 22 34.05 -3.45 14.96
CA LYS A 22 34.92 -4.02 13.93
C LYS A 22 34.08 -4.74 12.88
N LEU A 23 34.38 -4.52 11.60
CA LEU A 23 33.77 -5.22 10.47
C LEU A 23 34.00 -6.74 10.58
N GLN A 24 32.93 -7.49 10.90
CA GLN A 24 32.94 -8.96 10.93
C GLN A 24 32.22 -9.57 9.71
N HIS A 25 31.48 -8.76 8.96
CA HIS A 25 30.69 -9.19 7.81
C HIS A 25 30.83 -8.17 6.67
N PRO A 26 30.52 -8.55 5.42
CA PRO A 26 30.51 -7.60 4.30
C PRO A 26 29.56 -6.43 4.55
N THR A 27 30.00 -5.22 4.19
CA THR A 27 29.24 -3.97 4.35
C THR A 27 27.93 -3.95 3.55
N SER A 28 27.90 -4.65 2.42
CA SER A 28 26.73 -4.82 1.57
C SER A 28 26.63 -6.28 1.14
N VAL A 29 25.44 -6.87 1.27
CA VAL A 29 25.13 -8.21 0.76
C VAL A 29 23.82 -8.15 0.00
N THR A 30 23.84 -8.63 -1.24
CA THR A 30 22.65 -8.76 -2.07
C THR A 30 22.17 -10.20 -2.05
N TYR A 31 20.91 -10.39 -1.65
CA TYR A 31 20.24 -11.68 -1.66
C TYR A 31 19.30 -11.75 -2.86
N ALA A 32 19.45 -12.81 -3.66
CA ALA A 32 18.42 -13.19 -4.62
C ALA A 32 17.36 -14.03 -3.89
N PRO A 33 16.07 -13.65 -3.93
CA PRO A 33 15.03 -14.51 -3.39
C PRO A 33 15.01 -15.81 -4.19
N ASN A 34 14.98 -16.93 -3.48
CA ASN A 34 14.70 -18.22 -4.08
C ASN A 34 13.37 -18.73 -3.54
N TRP A 35 12.47 -19.11 -4.43
CA TRP A 35 11.16 -19.64 -4.05
C TRP A 35 11.31 -21.12 -3.68
N PRO A 36 10.84 -21.56 -2.50
CA PRO A 36 11.00 -22.95 -2.06
C PRO A 36 10.22 -23.94 -2.94
N GLU A 37 9.16 -23.46 -3.59
CA GLU A 37 8.30 -24.23 -4.49
C GLU A 37 7.77 -23.31 -5.61
N HIS A 38 7.28 -23.89 -6.71
CA HIS A 38 6.60 -23.18 -7.80
C HIS A 38 7.34 -21.94 -8.39
N GLY A 39 8.65 -21.81 -8.17
CA GLY A 39 9.42 -20.62 -8.56
C GLY A 39 9.40 -20.32 -10.06
N GLU A 40 9.41 -21.35 -10.91
CA GLU A 40 9.31 -21.17 -12.37
C GLU A 40 7.97 -20.56 -12.81
N LEU A 41 6.88 -20.91 -12.12
CA LEU A 41 5.55 -20.36 -12.41
C LEU A 41 5.44 -18.92 -11.91
N ALA A 42 5.98 -18.65 -10.72
CA ALA A 42 6.07 -17.30 -10.17
C ALA A 42 6.90 -16.38 -11.08
N ALA A 43 8.07 -16.84 -11.55
CA ALA A 43 8.95 -16.05 -12.42
C ALA A 43 8.32 -15.65 -13.77
N ARG A 44 7.29 -16.37 -14.23
CA ARG A 44 6.55 -16.06 -15.46
C ARG A 44 5.35 -15.12 -15.23
N SER A 45 5.10 -14.71 -13.99
CA SER A 45 3.97 -13.86 -13.61
C SER A 45 4.39 -12.40 -13.41
N GLY A 46 3.41 -11.51 -13.34
CA GLY A 46 3.64 -10.08 -13.12
C GLY A 46 4.22 -9.76 -11.73
N HIS A 47 4.66 -8.51 -11.58
CA HIS A 47 5.11 -7.94 -10.30
C HIS A 47 6.19 -8.79 -9.59
N GLY A 48 7.21 -9.25 -10.33
CA GLY A 48 8.30 -10.08 -9.80
C GLY A 48 7.87 -11.48 -9.34
N GLY A 49 6.71 -11.94 -9.80
CA GLY A 49 6.09 -13.20 -9.40
C GLY A 49 5.16 -13.13 -8.20
N GLY A 50 4.97 -11.94 -7.61
CA GLY A 50 4.02 -11.75 -6.51
C GLY A 50 2.58 -12.08 -6.89
N ASP A 51 2.19 -11.77 -8.14
CA ASP A 51 0.82 -12.00 -8.64
C ASP A 51 0.45 -13.50 -8.65
N PHE A 52 1.44 -14.37 -8.92
CA PHE A 52 1.26 -15.82 -8.87
C PHE A 52 0.87 -16.28 -7.47
N TRP A 53 1.62 -15.84 -6.45
CA TRP A 53 1.43 -16.27 -5.07
C TRP A 53 0.10 -15.83 -4.49
N MET A 54 -0.35 -14.63 -4.86
CA MET A 54 -1.69 -14.15 -4.50
C MET A 54 -2.77 -15.13 -4.98
N MET A 55 -2.76 -15.47 -6.28
CA MET A 55 -3.76 -16.37 -6.85
C MET A 55 -3.61 -17.81 -6.37
N TYR A 56 -2.37 -18.28 -6.22
CA TYR A 56 -2.06 -19.61 -5.71
C TYR A 56 -2.63 -19.81 -4.30
N HIS A 57 -2.33 -18.92 -3.35
CA HIS A 57 -2.82 -19.05 -1.99
C HIS A 57 -4.33 -18.84 -1.87
N PHE A 58 -4.93 -18.00 -2.72
CA PHE A 58 -6.37 -17.88 -2.81
C PHE A 58 -7.03 -19.20 -3.23
N GLY A 59 -6.52 -19.84 -4.29
CA GLY A 59 -7.00 -21.16 -4.74
C GLY A 59 -6.80 -22.26 -3.69
N GLN A 60 -5.64 -22.27 -3.02
CA GLN A 60 -5.35 -23.25 -1.96
C GLN A 60 -6.27 -23.10 -0.74
N ALA A 61 -6.63 -21.87 -0.37
CA ALA A 61 -7.60 -21.62 0.69
C ALA A 61 -8.97 -22.21 0.37
N ILE A 62 -9.47 -22.01 -0.86
CA ILE A 62 -10.73 -22.58 -1.32
C ILE A 62 -10.66 -24.11 -1.32
N LYS A 63 -9.61 -24.68 -1.93
CA LYS A 63 -9.43 -26.13 -2.07
C LYS A 63 -9.38 -26.85 -0.72
N THR A 64 -8.74 -26.25 0.27
CA THR A 64 -8.48 -26.89 1.58
C THR A 64 -9.48 -26.49 2.66
N GLY A 65 -10.30 -25.45 2.42
CA GLY A 65 -11.14 -24.84 3.45
C GLY A 65 -10.34 -24.17 4.57
N ARG A 66 -9.02 -24.02 4.44
CA ARG A 66 -8.18 -23.38 5.47
C ARG A 66 -8.15 -21.88 5.25
N GLN A 67 -8.34 -21.13 6.33
CA GLN A 67 -8.27 -19.68 6.31
C GLN A 67 -6.88 -19.21 5.83
N PRO A 68 -6.80 -18.36 4.78
CA PRO A 68 -5.52 -17.81 4.35
C PRO A 68 -4.96 -16.83 5.38
N PHE A 69 -3.64 -16.62 5.32
CA PHE A 69 -2.97 -15.63 6.15
C PHE A 69 -3.62 -14.25 5.99
N LEU A 70 -3.79 -13.78 4.75
CA LEU A 70 -4.55 -12.57 4.43
C LEU A 70 -6.06 -12.84 4.55
N ASN A 71 -6.58 -12.72 5.77
CA ASN A 71 -8.01 -12.77 6.06
C ASN A 71 -8.64 -11.37 5.99
N VAL A 72 -9.96 -11.29 6.16
CA VAL A 72 -10.70 -10.02 6.11
C VAL A 72 -10.14 -8.96 7.06
N TYR A 73 -9.76 -9.35 8.29
CA TYR A 73 -9.25 -8.38 9.28
C TYR A 73 -7.87 -7.87 8.92
N ARG A 74 -6.97 -8.73 8.42
CA ARG A 74 -5.66 -8.29 7.94
C ARG A 74 -5.78 -7.42 6.70
N GLY A 75 -6.64 -7.81 5.75
CA GLY A 75 -6.90 -7.01 4.55
C GLY A 75 -7.42 -5.62 4.90
N VAL A 76 -8.43 -5.53 5.78
CA VAL A 76 -8.95 -4.24 6.25
C VAL A 76 -7.89 -3.43 7.00
N ALA A 77 -7.11 -4.05 7.88
CA ALA A 77 -6.04 -3.36 8.61
C ALA A 77 -4.97 -2.79 7.67
N MET A 78 -4.63 -3.48 6.57
CA MET A 78 -3.70 -2.96 5.57
C MET A 78 -4.32 -1.80 4.77
N SER A 79 -5.59 -1.92 4.37
CA SER A 79 -6.26 -0.92 3.53
C SER A 79 -6.61 0.37 4.29
N ILE A 80 -7.02 0.27 5.56
CA ILE A 80 -7.48 1.43 6.34
C ILE A 80 -6.34 2.42 6.64
N VAL A 81 -5.08 1.98 6.59
CA VAL A 81 -3.92 2.86 6.76
C VAL A 81 -3.95 4.01 5.75
N GLY A 82 -4.39 3.77 4.51
CA GLY A 82 -4.45 4.81 3.48
C GLY A 82 -5.35 5.98 3.87
N ILE A 83 -6.57 5.70 4.34
CA ILE A 83 -7.52 6.76 4.71
C ILE A 83 -7.14 7.43 6.03
N LEU A 84 -6.57 6.69 6.99
CA LEU A 84 -6.06 7.25 8.24
C LEU A 84 -4.81 8.12 8.02
N ALA A 85 -3.93 7.73 7.11
CA ALA A 85 -2.80 8.56 6.69
C ALA A 85 -3.28 9.85 6.03
N TRP A 86 -4.39 9.82 5.28
CA TRP A 86 -4.99 11.05 4.75
C TRP A 86 -5.51 11.97 5.85
N ARG A 87 -6.16 11.42 6.90
CA ARG A 87 -6.54 12.20 8.09
C ARG A 87 -5.34 12.83 8.78
N SER A 88 -4.28 12.04 8.96
CA SER A 88 -3.01 12.50 9.53
C SER A 88 -2.43 13.65 8.72
N ALA A 89 -2.29 13.47 7.40
CA ALA A 89 -1.71 14.46 6.51
C ALA A 89 -2.45 15.80 6.58
N LEU A 90 -3.80 15.77 6.58
CA LEU A 90 -4.63 16.97 6.70
C LEU A 90 -4.61 17.61 8.09
N ASN A 91 -4.10 16.91 9.10
CA ASN A 91 -3.99 17.37 10.48
C ASN A 91 -2.53 17.46 10.92
N ASP A 92 -1.72 18.16 10.11
CA ASP A 92 -0.30 18.44 10.36
C ASP A 92 0.55 17.19 10.61
N SER A 93 0.22 16.11 9.90
CA SER A 93 0.91 14.82 9.99
C SER A 93 0.95 14.26 11.42
N ASN A 94 -0.09 14.52 12.20
CA ASN A 94 -0.21 14.02 13.56
C ASN A 94 -0.28 12.49 13.61
N THR A 95 0.04 11.93 14.78
CA THR A 95 -0.16 10.49 15.01
C THR A 95 -1.65 10.14 15.00
N VAL A 96 -2.00 9.06 14.29
CA VAL A 96 -3.35 8.51 14.22
C VAL A 96 -3.31 7.04 14.58
N ASP A 97 -4.16 6.63 15.52
CA ASP A 97 -4.26 5.23 15.93
C ASP A 97 -4.88 4.38 14.83
N ILE A 98 -4.29 3.21 14.59
CA ILE A 98 -4.86 2.19 13.71
C ILE A 98 -5.80 1.33 14.55
N PRO A 99 -7.13 1.36 14.30
CA PRO A 99 -8.09 0.66 15.14
C PRO A 99 -7.98 -0.85 14.97
N ASP A 100 -8.09 -1.58 16.09
CA ASP A 100 -8.21 -3.02 16.07
C ASP A 100 -9.65 -3.45 15.75
N LEU A 101 -9.98 -3.49 14.46
CA LEU A 101 -11.31 -3.84 13.96
C LEU A 101 -11.67 -5.32 14.12
N ARG A 102 -10.83 -6.15 14.75
CA ARG A 102 -11.23 -7.48 15.22
C ARG A 102 -12.20 -7.37 16.40
N LYS A 103 -12.09 -6.29 17.19
CA LYS A 103 -12.95 -6.01 18.35
C LYS A 103 -14.28 -5.40 17.90
N LYS A 104 -15.39 -6.06 18.22
CA LYS A 104 -16.75 -5.61 17.81
C LYS A 104 -17.10 -4.22 18.35
N ALA A 105 -16.69 -3.92 19.59
CA ALA A 105 -16.92 -2.60 20.19
C ALA A 105 -16.28 -1.48 19.36
N ILE A 106 -15.00 -1.63 19.00
CA ILE A 106 -14.28 -0.68 18.16
C ILE A 106 -14.93 -0.56 16.78
N ARG A 107 -15.32 -1.68 16.14
CA ARG A 107 -16.01 -1.62 14.83
C ARG A 107 -17.24 -0.73 14.83
N LYS A 108 -18.01 -0.75 15.92
CA LYS A 108 -19.25 0.05 16.04
C LYS A 108 -18.97 1.56 15.94
N GLU A 109 -17.81 2.00 16.41
CA GLU A 109 -17.41 3.42 16.36
C GLU A 109 -17.16 3.90 14.91
N TYR A 110 -16.78 2.99 14.00
CA TYR A 110 -16.43 3.30 12.60
C TYR A 110 -17.51 2.89 11.60
N GLU A 111 -18.60 2.23 12.02
CA GLU A 111 -19.56 1.61 11.10
C GLU A 111 -20.30 2.62 10.20
N ASN A 112 -20.44 3.86 10.67
CA ASN A 112 -21.07 4.98 9.97
C ASN A 112 -20.05 6.05 9.53
N ASP A 113 -18.75 5.72 9.55
CA ASP A 113 -17.70 6.62 9.09
C ASP A 113 -17.67 6.64 7.55
N HIS A 114 -18.34 7.65 6.99
CA HIS A 114 -18.43 7.86 5.54
C HIS A 114 -17.46 8.92 5.02
N TRP A 115 -16.43 9.25 5.80
CA TRP A 115 -15.43 10.25 5.44
C TRP A 115 -14.55 9.75 4.27
N THR A 116 -14.49 10.51 3.18
CA THR A 116 -13.84 10.08 1.93
C THR A 116 -13.31 11.26 1.10
N PRO A 117 -12.06 11.20 0.61
CA PRO A 117 -11.53 12.17 -0.34
C PRO A 117 -11.97 11.89 -1.79
N ASP A 118 -12.94 11.02 -2.02
CA ASP A 118 -13.49 10.75 -3.35
C ASP A 118 -14.19 12.01 -3.91
N PRO A 119 -13.69 12.58 -5.02
CA PRO A 119 -14.29 13.77 -5.62
C PRO A 119 -15.77 13.59 -6.02
N ALA A 120 -16.21 12.37 -6.29
CA ALA A 120 -17.60 12.07 -6.66
C ALA A 120 -18.57 12.15 -5.46
N LYS A 121 -18.05 12.07 -4.23
CA LYS A 121 -18.84 12.10 -2.99
C LYS A 121 -18.67 13.40 -2.20
N LYS A 122 -18.24 14.48 -2.88
CA LYS A 122 -18.09 15.80 -2.26
C LYS A 122 -19.39 16.25 -1.60
N GLY A 123 -19.27 16.81 -0.41
CA GLY A 123 -20.40 17.33 0.36
C GLY A 123 -19.95 17.89 1.71
N PRO A 124 -20.90 18.44 2.49
CA PRO A 124 -20.60 18.92 3.85
C PRO A 124 -19.94 17.82 4.69
N GLY A 125 -18.86 18.17 5.40
CA GLY A 125 -18.12 17.25 6.27
C GLY A 125 -17.11 16.33 5.58
N GLN A 126 -17.02 16.34 4.25
CA GLN A 126 -16.03 15.56 3.50
C GLN A 126 -14.70 16.30 3.38
N PRO A 127 -13.56 15.57 3.34
CA PRO A 127 -12.25 16.19 3.24
C PRO A 127 -11.96 16.75 1.85
N PRO A 128 -10.94 17.61 1.74
CA PRO A 128 -10.34 17.95 0.47
C PRO A 128 -9.68 16.72 -0.17
N THR A 129 -9.53 16.79 -1.49
CA THR A 129 -8.86 15.76 -2.31
C THR A 129 -7.40 16.10 -2.57
N SER A 130 -6.90 17.20 -1.99
CA SER A 130 -5.52 17.66 -2.02
C SER A 130 -5.06 18.01 -0.61
N ILE A 131 -3.76 17.87 -0.35
CA ILE A 131 -3.13 18.29 0.90
C ILE A 131 -3.18 19.82 1.06
N ASP A 132 -3.21 20.54 -0.06
CA ASP A 132 -3.38 21.99 -0.11
C ASP A 132 -4.83 22.45 0.17
N GLY A 133 -5.70 21.53 0.59
CA GLY A 133 -7.10 21.82 0.88
C GLY A 133 -7.98 21.86 -0.38
N PHE A 134 -9.02 22.70 -0.34
CA PHE A 134 -9.96 22.87 -1.43
C PHE A 134 -9.37 23.77 -2.52
N VAL A 135 -8.59 23.16 -3.41
CA VAL A 135 -7.94 23.87 -4.53
C VAL A 135 -8.99 24.36 -5.53
N LYS A 136 -8.98 25.66 -5.80
CA LYS A 136 -9.74 26.28 -6.90
C LYS A 136 -8.82 26.40 -8.12
N TYR A 137 -9.11 25.63 -9.17
CA TYR A 137 -8.35 25.69 -10.40
C TYR A 137 -8.81 26.86 -11.28
N ASP A 138 -7.87 27.48 -12.00
CA ASP A 138 -8.15 28.47 -13.03
C ASP A 138 -8.97 27.81 -14.17
N PRO A 139 -10.14 28.37 -14.54
CA PRO A 139 -10.96 27.88 -15.65
C PRO A 139 -10.19 27.67 -16.96
N GLU A 140 -9.23 28.55 -17.30
CA GLU A 140 -8.44 28.41 -18.53
C GLU A 140 -7.45 27.24 -18.44
N ALA A 141 -6.84 27.02 -17.26
CA ALA A 141 -5.99 25.86 -17.01
C ALA A 141 -6.79 24.55 -17.12
N VAL A 142 -8.01 24.51 -16.57
CA VAL A 142 -8.91 23.35 -16.68
C VAL A 142 -9.29 23.07 -18.14
N LYS A 143 -9.59 24.12 -18.91
CA LYS A 143 -9.91 24.01 -20.35
C LYS A 143 -8.71 23.49 -21.14
N TYR A 144 -7.52 23.99 -20.87
CA TYR A 144 -6.28 23.51 -21.48
C TYR A 144 -6.02 22.03 -21.15
N ALA A 145 -6.14 21.64 -19.87
CA ALA A 145 -5.97 20.25 -19.44
C ALA A 145 -6.94 19.29 -20.16
N LYS A 146 -8.23 19.65 -20.23
CA LYS A 146 -9.24 18.87 -20.97
C LYS A 146 -8.90 18.71 -22.45
N LYS A 147 -8.39 19.78 -23.09
CA LYS A 147 -7.93 19.71 -24.49
C LYS A 147 -6.80 18.70 -24.65
N MET A 148 -5.85 18.65 -23.71
CA MET A 148 -4.73 17.71 -23.75
C MET A 148 -5.19 16.27 -23.47
N TRP A 149 -6.05 16.03 -22.48
CA TRP A 149 -6.57 14.67 -22.18
C TRP A 149 -7.38 14.06 -23.32
N ASN A 150 -8.05 14.90 -24.12
CA ASN A 150 -8.81 14.45 -25.29
C ASN A 150 -7.94 14.19 -26.51
N LYS A 151 -6.67 14.61 -26.52
CA LYS A 151 -5.71 14.13 -27.51
C LYS A 151 -5.34 12.71 -27.11
N LYS A 152 -5.87 11.73 -27.84
CA LYS A 152 -5.30 10.38 -27.85
C LYS A 152 -3.95 10.46 -28.56
N ASP A 153 -2.94 9.86 -27.95
CA ASP A 153 -1.74 9.42 -28.67
C ASP A 153 -2.11 8.28 -29.65
#